data_AF-A0A451APZ4-F1
#
_entry.id   AF-A0A451APZ4-F1
#
_cell.length_a   1.000
_cell.length_b   1.000
_cell.length_c   1.000
_cell.angle_alpha   90.00
_cell.angle_beta   90.00
_cell.angle_gamma   90.00
#
_symmetry.space_group_name_H-M   'P 1'
#
loop_
_entity.id
_entity.type
_entity.pdbx_description
1 polymer ?
#
loop_
_entity_poly.entity_id
_entity_poly.type
_entity_poly.pdbx_seq_one_letter_code
_entity_poly.pdbx_strand_id
1 'polypeptide(L)'
;MGKDIMEFSQPATRLIEVISQGIGRISEPRLIKELAKAEAEKIQTIGSAVSKANTENPGLDIFYHDDKIAIKSAQDKAVVELPDTPLGNRTSSRMAYQETKKQLNLEAVTQFAFENLDEAEEIGTERPDSDWITRFFRIAEDISTEQMQALWGRVLAGEVKQPKSYSLRTLDVLRNMSQEEAETFVRVGSLAFSGIGTPLCQDSCPVD
;
A
#
# COMPACT_ATOMS: atom_id res chain seq x y z
N MET A 1 9.35 29.49 -17.28
CA MET A 1 9.76 28.82 -16.03
C MET A 1 8.95 27.53 -15.94
N GLY A 2 9.59 26.36 -15.92
CA GLY A 2 8.90 25.07 -15.74
C GLY A 2 8.65 24.22 -17.01
N LYS A 3 9.67 24.05 -17.86
CA LYS A 3 9.78 22.86 -18.71
C LYS A 3 10.52 21.83 -17.87
N ASP A 4 9.80 20.85 -17.34
CA ASP A 4 10.29 19.52 -16.89
C ASP A 4 9.07 18.74 -16.35
N ILE A 5 8.03 18.62 -17.19
CA ILE A 5 7.05 17.56 -17.00
C ILE A 5 7.62 16.43 -17.84
N MET A 6 8.17 15.43 -17.16
CA MET A 6 8.65 14.18 -17.75
C MET A 6 7.67 13.73 -18.84
N GLU A 7 8.18 13.42 -20.02
CA GLU A 7 7.41 12.92 -21.16
C GLU A 7 6.98 11.47 -20.86
N PHE A 8 6.06 11.32 -19.91
CA PHE A 8 5.49 10.04 -19.55
C PHE A 8 4.62 9.51 -20.69
N SER A 9 4.58 8.19 -20.84
CA SER A 9 3.66 7.54 -21.77
C SER A 9 2.20 7.94 -21.48
N GLN A 10 1.34 7.89 -22.49
CA GLN A 10 -0.08 8.22 -22.34
C GLN A 10 -0.77 7.38 -21.22
N PRO A 11 -0.51 6.05 -21.10
CA PRO A 11 -1.04 5.26 -19.98
C PRO A 11 -0.53 5.74 -18.61
N ALA A 12 0.77 6.02 -18.49
CA ALA A 12 1.38 6.49 -17.23
C ALA A 12 0.79 7.84 -16.79
N THR A 13 0.59 8.76 -17.74
CA THR A 13 -0.05 10.05 -17.47
C THR A 13 -1.48 9.86 -16.93
N ARG A 14 -2.27 8.97 -17.53
CA ARG A 14 -3.63 8.68 -17.06
C ARG A 14 -3.63 8.03 -15.68
N LEU A 15 -2.70 7.12 -15.41
CA LEU A 15 -2.58 6.52 -14.08
C LEU A 15 -2.32 7.58 -13.01
N ILE A 16 -1.43 8.54 -13.29
CA ILE A 16 -1.16 9.67 -12.39
C ILE A 16 -2.43 10.49 -12.12
N GLU A 17 -3.23 10.77 -13.15
CA GLU A 17 -4.53 11.46 -12.99
C GLU A 17 -5.52 10.65 -12.14
N VAL A 18 -5.63 9.34 -12.39
CA VAL A 18 -6.54 8.44 -11.65
C VAL A 18 -6.14 8.32 -10.18
N ILE A 19 -4.83 8.17 -9.91
CA ILE A 19 -4.29 8.21 -8.55
C ILE A 19 -4.64 9.56 -7.91
N SER A 20 -4.39 10.66 -8.61
CA SER A 20 -4.68 12.00 -8.07
C SER A 20 -6.17 12.21 -7.77
N GLN A 21 -7.06 11.61 -8.56
CA GLN A 21 -8.50 11.64 -8.30
C GLN A 21 -8.89 10.80 -7.08
N GLY A 22 -8.26 9.63 -6.90
CA GLY A 22 -8.61 8.70 -5.82
C GLY A 22 -8.02 9.05 -4.46
N ILE A 23 -6.75 9.47 -4.42
CA ILE A 23 -6.02 9.75 -3.17
C ILE A 23 -5.70 11.24 -2.98
N GLY A 24 -6.04 12.09 -3.96
CA GLY A 24 -5.79 13.53 -3.89
C GLY A 24 -4.38 13.89 -4.37
N ARG A 25 -3.53 14.43 -3.49
CA ARG A 25 -2.13 14.67 -3.86
C ARG A 25 -1.39 13.35 -3.84
N ILE A 26 -0.57 13.10 -4.86
CA ILE A 26 0.50 12.10 -4.76
C ILE A 26 1.30 12.52 -3.52
N SER A 27 1.25 11.75 -2.44
CA SER A 27 2.27 11.85 -1.40
C SER A 27 3.58 11.61 -2.13
N GLU A 28 4.37 12.66 -2.35
CA GLU A 28 5.70 12.47 -2.91
C GLU A 28 6.38 11.41 -2.03
N PRO A 29 6.84 10.27 -2.58
CA PRO A 29 7.60 9.29 -1.80
C PRO A 29 8.81 9.93 -1.12
N ARG A 30 9.24 11.08 -1.66
CA ARG A 30 10.21 11.99 -1.08
C ARG A 30 9.74 12.58 0.26
N LEU A 31 8.50 13.04 0.41
CA LEU A 31 8.01 13.62 1.67
C LEU A 31 7.98 12.61 2.82
N ILE A 32 7.62 11.35 2.56
CA ILE A 32 7.64 10.29 3.58
C ILE A 32 9.08 9.90 3.92
N LYS A 33 9.97 9.80 2.93
CA LYS A 33 11.40 9.60 3.18
C LYS A 33 12.03 10.75 3.93
N GLU A 34 11.69 12.00 3.60
CA GLU A 34 12.19 13.20 4.27
C GLU A 34 11.60 13.34 5.68
N LEU A 35 10.31 13.03 5.89
CA LEU A 35 9.69 12.98 7.22
C LEU A 35 10.30 11.86 8.08
N ALA A 36 10.41 10.64 7.54
CA ALA A 36 11.04 9.52 8.24
C ALA A 36 12.52 9.80 8.55
N LYS A 37 13.24 10.47 7.64
CA LYS A 37 14.62 10.92 7.84
C LYS A 37 14.71 12.02 8.90
N ALA A 38 13.85 13.03 8.85
CA ALA A 38 13.79 14.10 9.85
C ALA A 38 13.44 13.55 11.24
N GLU A 39 12.56 12.57 11.31
CA GLU A 39 12.19 11.86 12.54
C GLU A 39 13.36 11.02 13.07
N ALA A 40 14.07 10.30 12.21
CA ALA A 40 15.27 9.55 12.58
C ALA A 40 16.40 10.47 13.08
N GLU A 41 16.64 11.61 12.43
CA GLU A 41 17.63 12.62 12.83
C GLU A 41 17.28 13.26 14.18
N LYS A 42 15.99 13.55 14.42
CA LYS A 42 15.49 14.02 15.71
C LYS A 42 15.76 12.98 16.81
N ILE A 43 15.41 11.71 16.59
CA ILE A 43 15.66 10.62 17.55
C ILE A 43 17.16 10.44 17.81
N GLN A 44 18.00 10.51 16.78
CA GLN A 44 19.44 10.39 16.93
C GLN A 44 20.03 11.55 17.74
N THR A 45 19.59 12.78 17.48
CA THR A 45 20.02 13.98 18.20
C THR A 45 19.65 13.87 19.67
N ILE A 46 18.41 13.49 19.97
CA ILE A 46 17.92 13.31 21.33
C ILE A 46 18.67 12.17 22.03
N GLY A 47 18.86 11.01 21.36
CA GLY A 47 19.61 9.89 21.91
C GLY A 47 21.06 10.25 22.25
N SER A 48 21.71 11.06 21.41
CA SER A 48 23.07 11.56 21.69
C SER A 48 23.10 12.54 22.86
N ALA A 49 22.09 13.40 23.01
CA ALA A 49 21.97 14.33 24.13
C ALA A 49 21.69 13.60 25.45
N VAL A 50 20.82 12.59 25.42
CA VAL A 50 20.49 11.73 26.58
C VAL A 50 21.72 10.94 27.03
N SER A 51 22.46 10.33 26.10
CA SER A 51 23.69 9.59 26.41
C SER A 51 24.77 10.49 27.02
N LYS A 52 24.94 11.71 26.50
CA LYS A 52 25.85 12.71 27.09
C LYS A 52 25.41 13.11 28.49
N ALA A 53 24.14 13.41 28.70
CA ALA A 53 23.60 13.81 29.99
C ALA A 53 23.77 12.71 31.08
N ASN A 54 23.63 11.43 30.70
CA ASN A 54 23.90 10.29 31.58
C ASN A 54 25.40 10.14 31.91
N THR A 55 26.27 10.47 30.97
CA THR A 55 27.73 10.39 31.17
C THR A 55 28.23 11.52 32.08
N GLU A 56 27.67 12.73 31.93
CA GLU A 56 28.00 13.91 32.74
C GLU A 56 27.40 13.84 34.16
N ASN A 57 26.34 13.06 34.36
CA ASN A 57 25.68 12.89 35.66
C ASN A 57 25.57 11.40 36.02
N PRO A 58 26.63 10.77 36.54
CA PRO A 58 26.72 9.31 36.77
C PRO A 58 25.72 8.69 37.76
N GLY A 59 24.80 9.48 38.32
CA GLY A 59 23.73 9.04 39.22
C GLY A 59 22.31 9.29 38.70
N LEU A 60 22.16 9.79 37.47
CA LEU A 60 20.88 10.04 36.82
C LEU A 60 20.78 9.17 35.57
N ASP A 61 19.76 8.32 35.52
CA ASP A 61 19.50 7.48 34.36
C ASP A 61 18.35 8.12 33.56
N ILE A 62 18.73 8.88 32.53
CA ILE A 62 17.84 9.63 31.65
C ILE A 62 17.50 8.74 30.45
N PHE A 63 16.20 8.64 30.15
CA PHE A 63 15.67 7.86 29.04
C PHE A 63 14.77 8.73 28.17
N TYR A 64 14.77 8.43 26.87
CA TYR A 64 13.83 9.01 25.91
C TYR A 64 12.89 7.92 25.42
N HIS A 65 11.58 8.15 25.61
CA HIS A 65 10.52 7.25 25.16
C HIS A 65 9.28 8.07 24.82
N ASP A 66 8.68 7.84 23.65
CA ASP A 66 7.46 8.52 23.15
C ASP A 66 7.48 10.05 23.31
N ASP A 67 8.52 10.71 22.82
CA ASP A 67 8.68 12.17 22.88
C ASP A 67 8.77 12.78 24.29
N LYS A 68 9.00 11.96 25.31
CA LYS A 68 9.19 12.40 26.70
C LYS A 68 10.56 12.00 27.23
N ILE A 69 11.13 12.88 28.04
CA ILE A 69 12.37 12.64 28.80
C ILE A 69 11.97 12.18 30.20
N ALA A 70 12.41 10.99 30.61
CA ALA A 70 12.18 10.44 31.93
C ALA A 70 13.50 10.27 32.70
N ILE A 71 13.48 10.49 34.01
CA ILE A 71 14.64 10.40 34.90
C ILE A 71 14.33 9.30 35.93
N LYS A 72 15.15 8.25 35.99
CA LYS A 72 15.10 7.28 37.10
C LYS A 72 16.09 7.68 38.19
N SER A 73 15.57 7.85 39.40
CA SER A 73 16.35 7.92 40.65
C SER A 73 16.38 6.52 41.27
N ALA A 74 17.50 6.15 41.90
CA ALA A 74 17.80 4.80 42.40
C ALA A 74 16.91 4.31 43.59
N GLN A 75 15.76 4.92 43.84
CA GLN A 75 14.87 4.59 44.94
C GLN A 75 13.43 4.43 44.43
N ASP A 76 13.12 3.34 43.73
CA ASP A 76 11.76 2.79 43.73
C ASP A 76 11.71 1.36 43.19
N LYS A 77 10.99 0.50 43.93
CA LYS A 77 10.81 -0.94 43.62
C LYS A 77 10.04 -1.09 42.31
N ALA A 78 10.61 -1.83 41.37
CA ALA A 78 10.00 -2.14 40.08
C ALA A 78 8.81 -3.10 40.23
N VAL A 79 7.62 -2.53 40.44
CA VAL A 79 6.40 -3.06 39.86
C VAL A 79 6.47 -2.69 38.37
N VAL A 80 6.38 -3.67 37.47
CA VAL A 80 6.19 -3.38 36.04
C VAL A 80 4.75 -2.90 35.87
N GLU A 81 4.49 -1.65 36.23
CA GLU A 81 3.34 -0.93 35.74
C GLU A 81 3.56 -0.74 34.25
N LEU A 82 2.66 -1.31 33.43
CA LEU A 82 2.50 -0.90 32.05
C LEU A 82 2.43 0.64 32.07
N PRO A 83 3.30 1.36 31.33
CA PRO A 83 3.28 2.81 31.36
C PRO A 83 1.86 3.25 31.05
N ASP A 84 1.21 3.93 32.01
CA ASP A 84 -0.16 4.40 31.85
C ASP A 84 -0.13 5.55 30.83
N THR A 85 -0.02 5.17 29.57
CA THR A 85 0.01 6.09 28.45
C THR A 85 -1.42 6.63 28.33
N PRO A 86 -1.61 7.96 28.49
CA PRO A 86 -2.95 8.53 28.45
C PRO A 86 -3.67 8.10 27.16
N LEU A 87 -4.97 7.83 27.26
CA LEU A 87 -5.77 7.35 26.13
C LEU A 87 -5.60 8.22 24.87
N GLY A 88 -5.42 9.53 25.04
CA GLY A 88 -5.10 10.47 23.96
C GLY A 88 -3.83 10.10 23.21
N ASN A 89 -2.72 9.90 23.92
CA ASN A 89 -1.43 9.52 23.33
C ASN A 89 -1.53 8.18 22.59
N ARG A 90 -2.15 7.16 23.21
CA ARG A 90 -2.35 5.84 22.58
C ARG A 90 -3.20 5.91 21.32
N THR A 91 -4.21 6.78 21.33
CA THR A 91 -5.11 6.98 20.20
C THR A 91 -4.39 7.68 19.05
N SER A 92 -3.66 8.76 19.34
CA SER A 92 -2.86 9.47 18.33
C SER A 92 -1.80 8.57 17.70
N SER A 93 -1.05 7.82 18.50
CA SER A 93 -0.03 6.89 17.99
C SER A 93 -0.64 5.78 17.13
N ARG A 94 -1.78 5.21 17.54
CA ARG A 94 -2.50 4.21 16.74
C ARG A 94 -2.99 4.78 15.41
N MET A 95 -3.55 5.98 15.42
CA MET A 95 -4.02 6.64 14.20
C MET A 95 -2.85 6.90 13.25
N ALA A 96 -1.75 7.49 13.74
CA ALA A 96 -0.56 7.74 12.92
C ALA A 96 0.00 6.45 12.30
N TYR A 97 0.12 5.38 13.10
CA TYR A 97 0.57 4.09 12.61
C TYR A 97 -0.35 3.51 11.52
N GLN A 98 -1.67 3.56 11.74
CA GLN A 98 -2.66 3.05 10.78
C GLN A 98 -2.62 3.82 9.46
N GLU A 99 -2.57 5.15 9.51
CA GLU A 99 -2.50 6.00 8.31
C GLU A 99 -1.19 5.77 7.53
N THR A 100 -0.05 5.65 8.23
CA THR A 100 1.23 5.32 7.57
C THR A 100 1.17 3.95 6.89
N LYS A 101 0.59 2.93 7.54
CA LYS A 101 0.44 1.60 6.95
C LYS A 101 -0.45 1.64 5.70
N LYS A 102 -1.56 2.36 5.76
CA LYS A 102 -2.46 2.55 4.62
C LYS A 102 -1.77 3.22 3.45
N GLN A 103 -1.02 4.29 3.71
CA GLN A 103 -0.25 5.01 2.69
C GLN A 103 0.77 4.10 2.00
N LEU A 104 1.51 3.29 2.76
CA LEU A 104 2.47 2.32 2.21
C LEU A 104 1.79 1.25 1.33
N ASN A 105 0.60 0.78 1.72
CA ASN A 105 -0.18 -0.17 0.91
C ASN A 105 -0.60 0.45 -0.44
N LEU A 106 -1.09 1.69 -0.41
CA LEU A 106 -1.47 2.43 -1.62
C LEU A 106 -0.29 2.62 -2.56
N GLU A 107 0.86 3.03 -2.03
CA GLU A 107 2.09 3.19 -2.81
C GLU A 107 2.51 1.89 -3.49
N ALA A 108 2.52 0.77 -2.75
CA ALA A 108 2.84 -0.53 -3.31
C ALA A 108 1.91 -0.92 -4.47
N VAL A 109 0.58 -0.78 -4.28
CA VAL A 109 -0.41 -1.08 -5.33
C VAL A 109 -0.21 -0.19 -6.57
N THR A 110 0.01 1.12 -6.37
CA THR A 110 0.22 2.05 -7.49
C THR A 110 1.51 1.81 -8.24
N GLN A 111 2.58 1.40 -7.53
CA GLN A 111 3.85 1.00 -8.13
C GLN A 111 3.65 -0.24 -9.02
N PHE A 112 2.98 -1.28 -8.52
CA PHE A 112 2.64 -2.44 -9.34
C PHE A 112 1.77 -2.08 -10.55
N ALA A 113 0.83 -1.15 -10.39
CA ALA A 113 0.03 -0.68 -11.52
C ALA A 113 0.90 -0.04 -12.59
N PHE A 114 1.83 0.84 -12.20
CA PHE A 114 2.77 1.49 -13.12
C PHE A 114 3.63 0.46 -13.88
N GLU A 115 4.15 -0.56 -13.17
CA GLU A 115 4.95 -1.63 -13.77
C GLU A 115 4.18 -2.50 -14.78
N ASN A 116 2.85 -2.56 -14.66
CA ASN A 116 1.98 -3.31 -15.57
C ASN A 116 1.36 -2.43 -16.68
N LEU A 117 1.80 -1.18 -16.82
CA LEU A 117 1.46 -0.32 -17.94
C LEU A 117 2.54 -0.41 -19.02
N ASP A 118 2.21 -1.07 -20.14
CA ASP A 118 3.09 -1.12 -21.29
C ASP A 118 3.10 0.24 -22.00
N GLU A 119 4.28 0.74 -22.35
CA GLU A 119 4.45 2.06 -22.99
C GLU A 119 3.89 2.12 -24.42
N ALA A 120 3.65 0.97 -25.06
CA ALA A 120 3.29 0.85 -26.48
C ALA A 120 1.79 0.56 -26.75
N GLU A 121 0.94 0.50 -25.72
CA GLU A 121 -0.48 0.16 -25.88
C GLU A 121 -1.37 1.39 -26.11
N GLU A 122 -2.26 1.30 -27.11
CA GLU A 122 -3.39 2.22 -27.25
C GLU A 122 -4.34 2.05 -26.07
N ILE A 123 -4.54 3.13 -25.32
CA ILE A 123 -5.51 3.15 -24.22
C ILE A 123 -6.87 3.60 -24.74
N GLY A 124 -7.94 3.10 -24.11
CA GLY A 124 -9.30 3.55 -24.42
C GLY A 124 -9.43 5.07 -24.29
N THR A 125 -10.36 5.69 -24.99
CA THR A 125 -10.54 7.16 -24.94
C THR A 125 -11.19 7.64 -23.64
N GLU A 126 -11.96 6.76 -22.99
CA GLU A 126 -12.63 7.04 -21.72
C GLU A 126 -11.69 6.96 -20.52
N ARG A 127 -12.12 7.50 -19.38
CA ARG A 127 -11.44 7.39 -18.08
C ARG A 127 -12.21 6.44 -17.16
N PRO A 128 -11.54 5.82 -16.16
CA PRO A 128 -12.24 5.07 -15.12
C PRO A 128 -13.27 5.92 -14.40
N ASP A 129 -14.36 5.28 -13.99
CA ASP A 129 -15.47 5.94 -13.28
C ASP A 129 -15.04 6.43 -11.88
N SER A 130 -15.55 7.58 -11.44
CA SER A 130 -15.14 8.19 -10.16
C SER A 130 -15.55 7.36 -8.94
N ASP A 131 -16.70 6.70 -8.98
CA ASP A 131 -17.16 5.84 -7.89
C ASP A 131 -16.31 4.58 -7.83
N TRP A 132 -15.92 4.05 -9.00
CA TRP A 132 -14.96 2.95 -9.09
C TRP A 132 -13.61 3.32 -8.49
N ILE A 133 -13.04 4.47 -8.87
CA ILE A 133 -11.75 4.95 -8.35
C ILE A 133 -11.81 5.07 -6.83
N THR A 134 -12.85 5.72 -6.32
CA THR A 134 -13.04 5.92 -4.87
C THR A 134 -13.15 4.58 -4.14
N ARG A 135 -13.91 3.62 -4.68
CA ARG A 135 -14.08 2.30 -4.08
C ARG A 135 -12.78 1.49 -4.13
N PHE A 136 -12.06 1.54 -5.23
CA PHE A 136 -10.78 0.86 -5.41
C PHE A 136 -9.77 1.30 -4.34
N PHE A 137 -9.51 2.61 -4.23
CA PHE A 137 -8.49 3.11 -3.30
C PHE A 137 -8.86 2.89 -1.84
N ARG A 138 -10.15 3.00 -1.49
CA ARG A 138 -10.65 2.66 -0.13
C ARG A 138 -10.42 1.20 0.25
N ILE A 139 -10.38 0.28 -0.72
CA ILE A 139 -10.07 -1.13 -0.45
C ILE A 139 -8.56 -1.34 -0.43
N ALA A 140 -7.86 -0.78 -1.41
CA ALA A 140 -6.42 -0.95 -1.58
C ALA A 140 -5.60 -0.50 -0.36
N GLU A 141 -6.07 0.49 0.40
CA GLU A 141 -5.41 0.97 1.62
C GLU A 141 -5.26 -0.13 2.70
N ASP A 142 -6.11 -1.16 2.67
CA ASP A 142 -6.09 -2.27 3.63
C ASP A 142 -5.37 -3.53 3.09
N ILE A 143 -4.86 -3.51 1.85
CA ILE A 143 -4.20 -4.66 1.22
C ILE A 143 -2.70 -4.67 1.53
N SER A 144 -2.26 -5.58 2.41
CA SER A 144 -0.88 -5.58 2.94
C SER A 144 0.06 -6.66 2.42
N THR A 145 -0.45 -7.74 1.80
CA THR A 145 0.40 -8.81 1.28
C THR A 145 0.85 -8.49 -0.13
N GLU A 146 2.15 -8.68 -0.43
CA GLU A 146 2.74 -8.34 -1.72
C GLU A 146 2.03 -9.00 -2.91
N GLN A 147 1.64 -10.29 -2.81
CA GLN A 147 0.93 -10.96 -3.91
C GLN A 147 -0.42 -10.31 -4.21
N MET A 148 -1.18 -9.96 -3.16
CA MET A 148 -2.45 -9.23 -3.35
C MET A 148 -2.19 -7.81 -3.85
N GLN A 149 -1.18 -7.09 -3.34
CA GLN A 149 -0.83 -5.77 -3.85
C GLN A 149 -0.52 -5.80 -5.36
N ALA A 150 0.22 -6.82 -5.82
CA ALA A 150 0.49 -7.03 -7.24
C ALA A 150 -0.75 -7.41 -8.05
N LEU A 151 -1.69 -8.16 -7.47
CA LEU A 151 -2.98 -8.45 -8.10
C LEU A 151 -3.83 -7.17 -8.24
N TRP A 152 -3.94 -6.38 -7.17
CA TRP A 152 -4.67 -5.12 -7.16
C TRP A 152 -4.03 -4.08 -8.09
N GLY A 153 -2.69 -4.04 -8.19
CA GLY A 153 -1.98 -3.20 -9.16
C GLY A 153 -2.33 -3.55 -10.60
N ARG A 154 -2.42 -4.85 -10.94
CA ARG A 154 -2.87 -5.33 -12.26
C ARG A 154 -4.33 -4.96 -12.56
N VAL A 155 -5.21 -5.03 -11.56
CA VAL A 155 -6.61 -4.59 -11.69
C VAL A 155 -6.66 -3.08 -12.01
N LEU A 156 -5.89 -2.27 -11.28
CA LEU A 156 -5.81 -0.83 -11.54
C LEU A 156 -5.27 -0.52 -12.94
N ALA A 157 -4.16 -1.16 -13.33
CA ALA A 157 -3.58 -0.98 -14.65
C ALA A 157 -4.57 -1.34 -15.77
N GLY A 158 -5.29 -2.46 -15.62
CA GLY A 158 -6.29 -2.87 -16.59
C GLY A 158 -7.49 -1.92 -16.69
N GLU A 159 -7.99 -1.39 -15.57
CA GLU A 159 -9.06 -0.38 -15.60
C GLU A 159 -8.59 0.95 -16.22
N VAL A 160 -7.34 1.36 -15.97
CA VAL A 160 -6.74 2.56 -16.58
C VAL A 160 -6.57 2.40 -18.09
N LYS A 161 -6.12 1.22 -18.54
CA LYS A 161 -5.97 0.87 -19.96
C LYS A 161 -7.34 0.81 -20.65
N GLN A 162 -8.28 0.10 -20.04
CA GLN A 162 -9.62 -0.17 -20.57
C GLN A 162 -10.67 0.03 -19.48
N PRO A 163 -11.29 1.22 -19.38
CA PRO A 163 -12.36 1.46 -18.44
C PRO A 163 -13.52 0.47 -18.60
N LYS A 164 -14.21 0.16 -17.48
CA LYS A 164 -15.29 -0.84 -17.36
C LYS A 164 -14.82 -2.30 -17.50
N SER A 165 -13.51 -2.57 -17.43
CA SER A 165 -12.96 -3.94 -17.43
C SER A 165 -13.25 -4.66 -16.12
N TYR A 166 -13.24 -3.94 -15.00
CA TYR A 166 -13.49 -4.49 -13.67
C TYR A 166 -14.68 -3.79 -13.02
N SER A 167 -15.75 -4.53 -12.76
CA SER A 167 -16.92 -3.97 -12.08
C SER A 167 -16.68 -3.71 -10.58
N LEU A 168 -17.50 -2.86 -9.96
CA LEU A 168 -17.53 -2.70 -8.49
C LEU A 168 -17.73 -4.04 -7.76
N ARG A 169 -18.53 -4.95 -8.33
CA ARG A 169 -18.75 -6.30 -7.78
C ARG A 169 -17.46 -7.11 -7.80
N THR A 170 -16.63 -6.94 -8.82
CA THR A 170 -15.33 -7.59 -8.93
C THR A 170 -14.42 -7.15 -7.78
N LEU A 171 -14.38 -5.83 -7.48
CA LEU A 171 -13.62 -5.31 -6.34
C LEU A 171 -14.11 -5.90 -5.01
N ASP A 172 -15.44 -5.98 -4.83
CA ASP A 172 -16.04 -6.53 -3.62
C ASP A 172 -15.84 -8.05 -3.46
N VAL A 173 -15.66 -8.80 -4.55
CA VAL A 173 -15.28 -10.21 -4.49
C VAL A 173 -13.79 -10.33 -4.12
N LEU A 174 -12.92 -9.60 -4.80
CA LEU A 174 -11.47 -9.67 -4.58
C LEU A 174 -11.06 -9.26 -3.17
N ARG A 175 -11.73 -8.26 -2.58
CA ARG A 175 -11.41 -7.79 -1.21
C ARG A 175 -11.68 -8.82 -0.12
N ASN A 176 -12.58 -9.76 -0.40
CA ASN A 176 -13.01 -10.80 0.54
C ASN A 176 -12.30 -12.13 0.26
N MET A 177 -11.39 -12.14 -0.70
CA MET A 177 -10.63 -13.30 -1.10
C MET A 177 -9.27 -13.28 -0.39
N SER A 178 -8.96 -14.36 0.31
CA SER A 178 -7.61 -14.62 0.81
C SER A 178 -6.66 -14.96 -0.34
N GLN A 179 -5.36 -14.89 -0.08
CA GLN A 179 -4.35 -15.29 -1.06
C GLN A 179 -4.55 -16.76 -1.52
N GLU A 180 -4.82 -17.68 -0.58
CA GLU A 180 -5.01 -19.10 -0.90
C GLU A 180 -6.24 -19.34 -1.78
N GLU A 181 -7.33 -18.60 -1.53
CA GLU A 181 -8.54 -18.63 -2.35
C GLU A 181 -8.28 -18.07 -3.75
N ALA A 182 -7.51 -16.97 -3.86
CA ALA A 182 -7.13 -16.37 -5.14
C ALA A 182 -6.26 -17.33 -5.98
N GLU A 183 -5.27 -17.96 -5.35
CA GLU A 183 -4.44 -18.97 -6.02
C GLU A 183 -5.27 -20.17 -6.48
N THR A 184 -6.21 -20.62 -5.67
CA THR A 184 -7.12 -21.71 -6.03
C THR A 184 -8.04 -21.31 -7.17
N PHE A 185 -8.57 -20.09 -7.16
CA PHE A 185 -9.40 -19.56 -8.24
C PHE A 185 -8.63 -19.53 -9.56
N VAL A 186 -7.37 -19.08 -9.56
CA VAL A 186 -6.51 -19.09 -10.76
C VAL A 186 -6.28 -20.52 -11.26
N ARG A 187 -6.00 -21.48 -10.37
CA ARG A 187 -5.82 -22.90 -10.74
C ARG A 187 -7.08 -23.51 -11.35
N VAL A 188 -8.25 -23.25 -10.77
CA VAL A 188 -9.52 -23.75 -11.29
C VAL A 188 -9.86 -23.08 -12.63
N GLY A 189 -9.65 -21.77 -12.73
CA GLY A 189 -9.83 -21.01 -13.96
C GLY A 189 -8.98 -21.56 -15.10
N SER A 190 -7.68 -21.81 -14.86
CA SER A 190 -6.79 -22.34 -15.91
C SER A 190 -7.24 -23.71 -16.43
N LEU A 191 -7.77 -24.58 -15.57
CA LEU A 191 -8.34 -25.87 -15.99
C LEU A 191 -9.62 -25.69 -16.82
N ALA A 192 -10.52 -24.80 -16.40
CA ALA A 192 -11.76 -24.52 -17.14
C ALA A 192 -11.48 -23.97 -18.54
N PHE A 193 -10.48 -23.10 -18.69
CA PHE A 193 -10.12 -22.52 -19.99
C PHE A 193 -9.19 -23.42 -20.82
N SER A 194 -8.41 -24.33 -20.21
CA SER A 194 -7.60 -25.31 -20.96
C SER A 194 -8.45 -26.45 -21.55
N GLY A 195 -9.60 -26.78 -20.94
CA GLY A 195 -10.51 -27.83 -21.41
C GLY A 195 -11.35 -27.47 -22.64
N ILE A 196 -11.34 -26.21 -23.08
CA ILE A 196 -12.12 -25.74 -24.24
C ILE A 196 -11.42 -26.03 -25.58
N GLY A 197 -10.13 -26.44 -25.54
CA GLY A 197 -9.32 -26.70 -26.73
C GLY A 197 -9.27 -28.14 -27.24
N THR A 198 -9.91 -29.12 -26.59
CA THR A 198 -9.96 -30.49 -27.11
C THR A 198 -11.28 -30.71 -27.85
N PRO A 199 -11.28 -30.92 -29.19
CA PRO A 199 -12.49 -31.30 -29.88
C PRO A 199 -12.88 -32.72 -29.41
N LEU A 200 -13.86 -32.79 -28.52
CA LEU A 200 -14.56 -34.04 -28.21
C LEU A 200 -15.41 -34.38 -29.43
N CYS A 201 -14.90 -35.28 -30.27
CA CYS A 201 -15.57 -36.18 -31.22
C CYS A 201 -14.79 -36.24 -32.56
N GLN A 202 -13.83 -37.15 -32.64
CA GLN A 202 -13.51 -37.86 -33.88
C GLN A 202 -13.92 -39.32 -33.71
N ASP A 203 -15.21 -39.56 -33.43
CA ASP A 203 -15.77 -40.89 -33.60
C ASP A 203 -16.26 -40.99 -35.04
N SER A 204 -15.41 -41.64 -35.85
CA SER A 204 -15.76 -42.36 -37.06
C SER A 204 -17.18 -42.91 -37.03
N CYS A 205 -18.12 -42.24 -37.72
CA CYS A 205 -19.33 -42.89 -38.18
C CYS A 205 -18.98 -43.70 -39.45
N PRO A 206 -19.18 -45.03 -39.46
CA PRO A 206 -19.19 -45.78 -40.70
C PRO A 206 -20.46 -45.41 -41.47
N VAL A 207 -20.28 -45.00 -42.71
CA VAL A 207 -21.36 -44.82 -43.67
C VAL A 207 -21.59 -46.17 -44.33
N ASP A 208 -22.74 -46.80 -44.03
CA ASP A 208 -23.35 -47.83 -44.90
C ASP A 208 -24.35 -47.14 -45.84
#